data_AF-A0A258JPW4-F1
#
_entry.id   AF-A0A258JPW4-F1
#
_cell.length_a   1.000
_cell.length_b   1.000
_cell.length_c   1.000
_cell.angle_alpha   90.00
_cell.angle_beta   90.00
_cell.angle_gamma   90.00
#
_symmetry.space_group_name_H-M   'P 1'
#
loop_
_entity.id
_entity.type
_entity.pdbx_description
1 polymer ?
#
loop_
_entity_poly.entity_id
_entity_poly.type
_entity_poly.pdbx_seq_one_letter_code
_entity_poly.pdbx_strand_id
1 'polypeptide(L)'
;MRVRRRPGTRHGGLLHGAGRTLPVAVGRSGIRFDKREGDGRTPAGTWRILHLLYRADRGPRPVCRLPATPIKPQDGWCDDPADRRYNRPVPLPCPASHEKLSRDDGLYDLVLVLDQNMRPRRAGRGSAVFIQATPGKIRPLPGRAGQPAAVACVAASDNVGHNSFKAMDGVVMTAGVRFLGALVGALVLLCAHLQPVQAQSIGKVYLMRGLANVFSLGMDTLADKLRARGINATVYEYGQWPQLADDAVAWSRANRRAPVVIVGHSLGADAAIQMAERMTALGMAPRLVITFDPVGVTQIGRSGGRFINFYQSNNGFGKHLTTTAGFSGRLVNRNLDNMPAIDHFNIEKADAIQADAIKEIVAATRRPRPPAPTPAPAPEAAIGTGAATALPASAMPASAPTAPQSAVR
;
A
#
# COMPACT_ATOMS: atom_id res chain seq x y z
N MET A 1 15.85 26.00 -17.35
CA MET A 1 15.85 25.05 -16.22
C MET A 1 16.62 23.80 -16.62
N ARG A 2 17.24 23.07 -15.69
CA ARG A 2 18.02 21.85 -15.95
C ARG A 2 17.71 20.79 -14.91
N VAL A 3 17.37 19.57 -15.35
CA VAL A 3 17.17 18.42 -14.46
C VAL A 3 18.36 17.48 -14.57
N ARG A 4 18.86 17.01 -13.42
CA ARG A 4 19.88 15.97 -13.34
C ARG A 4 19.42 14.86 -12.43
N ARG A 5 19.87 13.63 -12.68
CA ARG A 5 19.67 12.52 -11.75
C ARG A 5 20.44 12.80 -10.47
N ARG A 6 19.82 12.52 -9.32
CA ARG A 6 20.47 12.61 -8.02
C ARG A 6 21.35 11.36 -7.79
N PRO A 7 22.64 11.51 -7.43
CA PRO A 7 23.50 10.38 -7.07
C PRO A 7 22.88 9.52 -5.96
N GLY A 8 23.09 8.20 -6.02
CA GLY A 8 22.59 7.25 -5.01
C GLY A 8 21.08 6.93 -5.07
N THR A 9 20.31 7.56 -5.96
CA THR A 9 18.88 7.23 -6.16
C THR A 9 18.59 6.93 -7.63
N ARG A 10 17.71 5.97 -7.92
CA ARG A 10 17.30 5.64 -9.30
C ARG A 10 16.17 6.55 -9.82
N HIS A 11 15.36 7.10 -8.91
CA HIS A 11 14.12 7.84 -9.26
C HIS A 11 14.11 9.29 -8.74
N GLY A 12 15.17 9.72 -8.05
CA GLY A 12 15.34 11.09 -7.60
C GLY A 12 16.14 11.92 -8.61
N GLY A 13 15.69 13.15 -8.84
CA GLY A 13 16.40 14.16 -9.61
C GLY A 13 16.56 15.47 -8.83
N LEU A 14 17.36 16.37 -9.39
CA LEU A 14 17.54 17.74 -8.96
C LEU A 14 17.20 18.65 -10.14
N LEU A 15 16.24 19.56 -9.95
CA LEU A 15 15.90 20.62 -10.88
C LEU A 15 16.63 21.89 -10.46
N HIS A 16 17.47 22.40 -11.35
CA HIS A 16 18.17 23.67 -11.20
C HIS A 16 17.54 24.73 -12.11
N GLY A 17 17.17 25.88 -11.55
CA GLY A 17 16.61 26.98 -12.32
C GLY A 17 16.29 28.19 -11.46
N ALA A 18 16.40 29.39 -12.04
CA ALA A 18 16.10 30.66 -11.35
C ALA A 18 16.83 30.80 -9.99
N GLY A 19 18.11 30.39 -9.93
CA GLY A 19 18.92 30.42 -8.71
C GLY A 19 18.54 29.39 -7.64
N ARG A 20 17.56 28.50 -7.89
CA ARG A 20 17.08 27.50 -6.94
C ARG A 20 17.42 26.08 -7.39
N THR A 21 17.55 25.19 -6.41
CA THR A 21 17.67 23.74 -6.61
C THR A 21 16.53 23.05 -5.87
N LEU A 22 15.68 22.35 -6.60
CA LEU A 22 14.53 21.63 -6.06
C LEU A 22 14.70 20.12 -6.24
N PRO A 23 14.35 19.29 -5.25
CA PRO A 23 14.27 17.85 -5.46
C PRO A 23 13.06 17.55 -6.35
N VAL A 24 13.26 16.66 -7.31
CA VAL A 24 12.24 16.28 -8.28
C VAL A 24 12.16 14.77 -8.42
N ALA A 25 11.00 14.26 -8.79
CA ALA A 25 10.90 12.88 -9.25
C ALA A 25 11.23 12.82 -10.75
N VAL A 26 11.93 11.76 -11.15
CA VAL A 26 12.13 11.37 -12.54
C VAL A 26 11.52 9.98 -12.74
N GLY A 27 11.26 9.62 -14.00
CA GLY A 27 10.69 8.33 -14.37
C GLY A 27 11.44 7.16 -13.72
N ARG A 28 10.71 6.08 -13.43
CA ARG A 28 11.25 4.89 -12.75
C ARG A 28 12.50 4.32 -13.44
N SER A 29 12.57 4.39 -14.76
CA SER A 29 13.71 3.90 -15.55
C SER A 29 14.82 4.95 -15.71
N GLY A 30 14.72 6.06 -14.98
CA GLY A 30 15.65 7.18 -14.96
C GLY A 30 15.57 8.06 -16.20
N ILE A 31 16.57 8.93 -16.35
CA ILE A 31 16.72 9.83 -17.50
C ILE A 31 17.46 9.09 -18.61
N ARG A 32 16.89 9.02 -19.83
CA ARG A 32 17.46 8.29 -20.99
C ARG A 32 17.08 8.95 -22.32
N PHE A 33 17.95 8.82 -23.31
CA PHE A 33 17.75 9.40 -24.65
C PHE A 33 16.78 8.59 -25.52
N ASP A 34 16.67 7.28 -25.28
CA ASP A 34 15.90 6.34 -26.07
C ASP A 34 14.49 6.12 -25.49
N LYS A 35 13.77 7.21 -25.18
CA LYS A 35 12.41 7.09 -24.64
C LYS A 35 11.44 6.42 -25.63
N ARG A 36 10.63 5.53 -25.09
CA ARG A 36 9.47 4.86 -25.68
C ARG A 36 8.25 4.98 -24.78
N GLU A 37 7.07 4.77 -25.33
CA GLU A 37 5.83 4.69 -24.55
C GLU A 37 5.90 3.52 -23.56
N GLY A 38 5.50 3.75 -22.31
CA GLY A 38 5.41 2.72 -21.26
C GLY A 38 6.74 2.32 -20.62
N ASP A 39 7.88 2.84 -21.10
CA ASP A 39 9.21 2.50 -20.59
C ASP A 39 9.52 3.11 -19.21
N GLY A 40 8.69 4.06 -18.76
CA GLY A 40 8.85 4.78 -17.50
C GLY A 40 10.12 5.63 -17.43
N ARG A 41 10.71 6.02 -18.57
CA ARG A 41 11.89 6.89 -18.65
C ARG A 41 11.47 8.36 -18.71
N THR A 42 12.27 9.23 -18.12
CA THR A 42 12.23 10.66 -18.41
C THR A 42 13.12 10.92 -19.64
N PRO A 43 12.61 11.59 -20.69
CA PRO A 43 13.37 11.79 -21.92
C PRO A 43 14.54 12.75 -21.68
N ALA A 44 15.76 12.25 -21.87
CA ALA A 44 16.97 13.05 -21.88
C ALA A 44 17.01 13.92 -23.13
N GLY A 45 17.28 15.21 -22.95
CA GLY A 45 17.34 16.17 -24.06
C GLY A 45 17.11 17.60 -23.60
N THR A 46 17.03 18.49 -24.59
CA THR A 46 16.64 19.88 -24.39
C THR A 46 15.27 20.07 -25.00
N TRP A 47 14.31 20.43 -24.16
CA TRP A 47 12.91 20.62 -24.56
C TRP A 47 12.49 22.04 -24.23
N ARG A 48 11.70 22.65 -25.12
CA ARG A 48 11.06 23.94 -24.86
C ARG A 48 9.80 23.74 -24.03
N ILE A 49 9.57 24.62 -23.08
CA ILE A 49 8.30 24.72 -22.38
C ILE A 49 7.39 25.60 -23.25
N LEU A 50 6.27 25.04 -23.71
CA LEU A 50 5.39 25.70 -24.66
C LEU A 50 4.34 26.58 -23.97
N HIS A 51 3.68 26.04 -22.95
CA HIS A 51 2.65 26.73 -22.17
C HIS A 51 2.44 26.04 -20.83
N LEU A 52 1.78 26.75 -19.92
CA LEU A 52 1.34 26.28 -18.61
C LEU A 52 -0.16 26.01 -18.65
N LEU A 53 -0.56 24.81 -18.26
CA LEU A 53 -1.96 24.50 -17.96
C LEU A 53 -2.16 24.58 -16.44
N TYR A 54 -3.30 25.13 -16.00
CA TYR A 54 -3.59 25.27 -14.56
C TYR A 54 -5.06 25.01 -14.23
N ARG A 55 -5.32 24.53 -13.01
CA ARG A 55 -6.68 24.32 -12.48
C ARG A 55 -7.25 25.62 -11.90
N ALA A 56 -8.10 26.29 -12.67
CA ALA A 56 -8.72 27.56 -12.27
C ALA A 56 -9.67 27.42 -11.06
N ASP A 57 -10.21 26.23 -10.84
CA ASP A 57 -11.04 25.86 -9.68
C ASP A 57 -10.21 25.51 -8.43
N ARG A 58 -8.88 25.35 -8.55
CA ARG A 58 -7.98 25.02 -7.42
C ARG A 58 -7.06 26.18 -7.02
N GLY A 59 -7.02 27.25 -7.80
CA GLY A 59 -6.21 28.42 -7.47
C GLY A 59 -6.23 29.52 -8.54
N PRO A 60 -5.63 30.68 -8.23
CA PRO A 60 -5.56 31.80 -9.16
C PRO A 60 -4.65 31.49 -10.35
N ARG A 61 -4.86 32.22 -11.45
CA ARG A 61 -4.00 32.15 -12.63
C ARG A 61 -2.54 32.45 -12.24
N PRO A 62 -1.57 31.55 -12.52
CA PRO A 62 -0.18 31.78 -12.18
C PRO A 62 0.43 32.96 -12.95
N VAL A 63 1.11 33.85 -12.24
CA VAL A 63 1.84 34.97 -12.83
C VAL A 63 3.17 34.47 -13.37
N CYS A 64 3.28 34.33 -14.69
CA CYS A 64 4.51 33.89 -15.35
C CYS A 64 4.59 34.42 -16.79
N ARG A 65 5.78 34.28 -17.41
CA ARG A 65 6.02 34.68 -18.81
C ARG A 65 5.54 33.65 -19.84
N LEU A 66 5.08 32.48 -19.38
CA LEU A 66 4.56 31.45 -20.26
C LEU A 66 3.08 31.74 -20.57
N PRO A 67 2.60 31.44 -21.80
CA PRO A 67 1.17 31.39 -22.04
C PRO A 67 0.53 30.41 -21.05
N ALA A 68 -0.42 30.90 -20.24
CA ALA A 68 -1.13 30.08 -19.26
C ALA A 68 -2.58 29.87 -19.70
N THR A 69 -3.07 28.64 -19.66
CA THR A 69 -4.43 28.27 -20.09
C THR A 69 -5.11 27.45 -18.99
N PRO A 70 -6.36 27.77 -18.63
CA PRO A 70 -7.09 26.98 -17.64
C PRO A 70 -7.44 25.58 -18.19
N ILE A 71 -7.31 24.55 -17.36
CA ILE A 71 -7.74 23.18 -17.64
C ILE A 71 -9.25 23.08 -17.43
N LYS A 72 -9.97 22.58 -18.43
CA LYS A 72 -11.42 22.31 -18.35
C LYS A 72 -11.68 20.84 -17.97
N PRO A 73 -12.85 20.52 -17.38
CA PRO A 73 -13.23 19.14 -17.05
C PRO A 73 -13.15 18.16 -18.22
N GLN A 74 -13.42 18.65 -19.43
CA GLN A 74 -13.40 17.89 -20.69
C GLN A 74 -12.05 17.91 -21.41
N ASP A 75 -10.99 18.47 -20.82
CA ASP A 75 -9.68 18.47 -21.47
C ASP A 75 -8.95 17.15 -21.18
N GLY A 76 -8.49 16.49 -22.24
CA GLY A 76 -7.62 15.32 -22.21
C GLY A 76 -6.42 15.47 -23.13
N TRP A 77 -5.52 14.48 -23.08
CA TRP A 77 -4.36 14.38 -23.95
C TRP A 77 -4.24 12.97 -24.51
N CYS A 78 -4.25 12.82 -25.82
CA CYS A 78 -4.20 11.50 -26.46
C CYS A 78 -2.83 10.84 -26.24
N ASP A 79 -2.83 9.65 -25.63
CA ASP A 79 -1.66 8.81 -25.44
C ASP A 79 -1.66 7.55 -26.33
N ASP A 80 -2.75 7.34 -27.09
CA ASP A 80 -2.88 6.24 -28.05
C ASP A 80 -1.97 6.39 -29.30
N PRO A 81 -0.95 5.54 -29.50
CA PRO A 81 -0.07 5.60 -30.67
C PRO A 81 -0.78 5.31 -32.01
N ALA A 82 -1.96 4.68 -31.99
CA ALA A 82 -2.74 4.36 -33.17
C ALA A 82 -3.69 5.50 -33.58
N ASP A 83 -3.97 6.46 -32.72
CA ASP A 83 -4.84 7.61 -33.06
C ASP A 83 -4.04 8.70 -33.80
N ARG A 84 -4.65 9.28 -34.84
CA ARG A 84 -4.07 10.42 -35.60
C ARG A 84 -3.77 11.65 -34.72
N ARG A 85 -4.41 11.73 -33.56
CA ARG A 85 -4.26 12.77 -32.53
C ARG A 85 -3.21 12.42 -31.50
N TYR A 86 -2.43 11.34 -31.67
CA TYR A 86 -1.36 10.97 -30.75
C TYR A 86 -0.50 12.16 -30.33
N ASN A 87 -0.29 12.26 -29.01
CA ASN A 87 0.43 13.33 -28.34
C ASN A 87 -0.16 14.74 -28.66
N ARG A 88 -1.49 14.88 -28.58
CA ARG A 88 -2.23 16.15 -28.72
C ARG A 88 -3.32 16.28 -27.65
N PRO A 89 -3.73 17.52 -27.32
CA PRO A 89 -4.99 17.77 -26.63
C PRO A 89 -6.17 17.15 -27.39
N VAL A 90 -7.09 16.53 -26.65
CA VAL A 90 -8.35 15.98 -27.16
C VAL A 90 -9.49 16.34 -26.20
N PRO A 91 -10.69 16.63 -26.72
CA PRO A 91 -11.86 16.79 -25.85
C PRO A 91 -12.34 15.42 -25.35
N LEU A 92 -12.88 15.40 -24.14
CA LEU A 92 -13.54 14.24 -23.53
C LEU A 92 -15.06 14.33 -23.69
N PRO A 93 -15.76 13.20 -23.89
CA PRO A 93 -15.22 11.83 -23.94
C PRO A 93 -14.43 11.55 -25.23
N CYS A 94 -13.28 10.89 -25.09
CA CYS A 94 -12.47 10.44 -26.22
C CYS A 94 -12.46 8.90 -26.23
N PRO A 95 -12.80 8.25 -27.36
CA PRO A 95 -12.82 6.79 -27.44
C PRO A 95 -11.42 6.16 -27.48
N ALA A 96 -10.42 6.88 -28.00
CA ALA A 96 -9.03 6.46 -27.95
C ALA A 96 -8.44 6.65 -26.54
N SER A 97 -7.37 5.92 -26.24
CA SER A 97 -6.64 6.08 -24.97
C SER A 97 -6.19 7.53 -24.79
N HIS A 98 -6.38 8.07 -23.58
CA HIS A 98 -6.08 9.44 -23.25
C HIS A 98 -5.79 9.66 -21.76
N GLU A 99 -4.93 10.63 -21.48
CA GLU A 99 -4.72 11.19 -20.16
C GLU A 99 -5.77 12.27 -19.88
N LYS A 100 -6.48 12.19 -18.74
CA LYS A 100 -7.43 13.23 -18.32
C LYS A 100 -6.70 14.35 -17.60
N LEU A 101 -6.86 15.59 -18.06
CA LEU A 101 -6.14 16.74 -17.47
C LEU A 101 -6.81 17.27 -16.19
N SER A 102 -8.14 17.19 -16.10
CA SER A 102 -8.88 17.55 -14.88
C SER A 102 -8.93 16.38 -13.90
N ARG A 103 -7.99 16.34 -12.96
CA ARG A 103 -7.83 15.24 -11.97
C ARG A 103 -8.15 15.66 -10.55
N ASP A 104 -8.84 14.80 -9.80
CA ASP A 104 -9.24 15.14 -8.42
C ASP A 104 -8.10 15.04 -7.40
N ASP A 105 -7.01 14.39 -7.79
CA ASP A 105 -5.82 14.17 -6.98
C ASP A 105 -4.87 15.36 -6.92
N GLY A 106 -5.08 16.39 -7.74
CA GLY A 106 -4.22 17.57 -7.77
C GLY A 106 -2.85 17.33 -8.43
N LEU A 107 -2.65 16.19 -9.10
CA LEU A 107 -1.41 15.95 -9.87
C LEU A 107 -1.21 16.97 -10.99
N TYR A 108 -2.31 17.51 -11.53
CA TYR A 108 -2.35 18.46 -12.64
C TYR A 108 -2.90 19.83 -12.25
N ASP A 109 -2.71 20.25 -11.00
CA ASP A 109 -3.04 21.62 -10.62
C ASP A 109 -2.21 22.64 -11.40
N LEU A 110 -0.95 22.30 -11.71
CA LEU A 110 -0.04 23.04 -12.58
C LEU A 110 0.73 22.08 -13.48
N VAL A 111 0.63 22.25 -14.79
CA VAL A 111 1.24 21.38 -15.82
C VAL A 111 1.99 22.22 -16.85
N LEU A 112 3.30 22.06 -16.95
CA LEU A 112 4.12 22.64 -18.01
C LEU A 112 4.22 21.66 -19.16
N VAL A 113 3.75 22.08 -20.34
CA VAL A 113 3.78 21.28 -21.55
C VAL A 113 5.13 21.43 -22.24
N LEU A 114 5.78 20.31 -22.52
CA LEU A 114 7.05 20.25 -23.23
C LEU A 114 6.84 19.98 -24.72
N ASP A 115 7.78 20.43 -25.58
CA ASP A 115 7.76 20.10 -27.01
C ASP A 115 8.32 18.71 -27.35
N GLN A 116 8.40 17.82 -26.35
CA GLN A 116 8.85 16.45 -26.53
C GLN A 116 7.89 15.66 -27.43
N ASN A 117 8.47 14.98 -28.43
CA ASN A 117 7.75 14.19 -29.43
C ASN A 117 6.58 14.94 -30.11
N MET A 118 6.71 16.26 -30.29
CA MET A 118 5.69 17.08 -30.96
C MET A 118 5.96 17.34 -32.44
N ARG A 119 7.24 17.42 -32.86
CA ARG A 119 7.63 17.72 -34.25
C ARG A 119 8.97 17.05 -34.64
N PRO A 120 8.97 16.07 -35.56
CA PRO A 120 7.80 15.28 -35.98
C PRO A 120 7.28 14.42 -34.81
N ARG A 121 5.95 14.24 -34.73
CA ARG A 121 5.37 13.26 -33.79
C ARG A 121 5.65 11.86 -34.31
N ARG A 122 6.20 11.00 -33.46
CA ARG A 122 6.48 9.61 -33.78
C ARG A 122 5.75 8.72 -32.79
N ALA A 123 4.83 7.90 -33.30
CA ALA A 123 4.09 6.94 -32.50
C ALA A 123 5.02 6.09 -31.62
N GLY A 124 4.63 5.88 -30.35
CA GLY A 124 5.39 5.07 -29.41
C GLY A 124 6.68 5.71 -28.88
N ARG A 125 6.97 6.99 -29.16
CA ARG A 125 8.15 7.73 -28.66
C ARG A 125 7.87 8.56 -27.40
N GLY A 126 6.80 8.21 -26.69
CA GLY A 126 6.32 8.89 -25.49
C GLY A 126 5.29 9.96 -25.83
N SER A 127 4.25 10.03 -25.02
CA SER A 127 3.18 11.00 -25.15
C SER A 127 2.95 11.71 -23.82
N ALA A 128 2.19 12.81 -23.86
CA ALA A 128 1.75 13.54 -22.68
C ALA A 128 2.91 13.83 -21.68
N VAL A 129 4.10 14.16 -22.20
CA VAL A 129 5.28 14.39 -21.36
C VAL A 129 5.24 15.79 -20.78
N PHE A 130 5.00 15.86 -19.47
CA PHE A 130 4.79 17.12 -18.76
C PHE A 130 5.78 17.32 -17.62
N ILE A 131 5.88 18.56 -17.16
CA ILE A 131 6.38 18.84 -15.81
C ILE A 131 5.19 19.28 -14.99
N GLN A 132 4.86 18.54 -13.94
CA GLN A 132 3.75 18.88 -13.07
C GLN A 132 4.24 19.24 -11.68
N ALA A 133 3.55 20.15 -11.02
CA ALA A 133 3.79 20.46 -9.61
C ALA A 133 2.72 19.80 -8.75
N THR A 134 3.14 18.98 -7.78
CA THR A 134 2.23 18.39 -6.80
C THR A 134 2.34 19.07 -5.44
N PRO A 135 1.21 19.32 -4.75
CA PRO A 135 1.23 19.67 -3.34
C PRO A 135 1.73 18.46 -2.53
N GLY A 136 2.95 18.52 -1.99
CA GLY A 136 3.50 17.46 -1.15
C GLY A 136 4.77 17.90 -0.41
N LYS A 137 4.93 17.48 0.86
CA LYS A 137 6.17 17.73 1.62
C LYS A 137 7.26 16.77 1.16
N ILE A 138 8.34 17.29 0.60
CA ILE A 138 9.60 16.55 0.51
C ILE A 138 10.22 16.52 1.91
N ARG A 139 10.66 15.34 2.39
CA ARG A 139 11.49 15.24 3.61
C ARG A 139 12.71 16.16 3.42
N PRO A 140 12.95 17.15 4.31
CA PRO A 140 14.11 18.02 4.19
C PRO A 140 15.40 17.19 4.14
N LEU A 141 16.38 17.65 3.36
CA LEU A 141 17.76 17.17 3.48
C LEU A 141 18.20 17.31 4.96
N PRO A 142 18.94 16.35 5.53
CA PRO A 142 19.65 16.60 6.78
C PRO A 142 20.51 17.85 6.61
N GLY A 143 20.24 18.90 7.39
CA GLY A 143 21.07 20.11 7.44
C GLY A 143 20.52 21.41 6.81
N ARG A 144 19.28 21.48 6.31
CA ARG A 144 18.66 22.78 5.96
C ARG A 144 17.21 22.88 6.45
N ALA A 145 16.97 23.77 7.39
CA ALA A 145 15.63 24.10 7.88
C ALA A 145 14.89 25.03 6.88
N GLY A 146 13.58 24.81 6.73
CA GLY A 146 12.59 25.82 6.32
C GLY A 146 12.38 26.06 4.82
N GLN A 147 11.38 25.40 4.22
CA GLN A 147 10.33 25.96 3.34
C GLN A 147 9.50 24.83 2.70
N PRO A 148 8.19 25.01 2.44
CA PRO A 148 7.38 24.02 1.72
C PRO A 148 7.89 23.91 0.27
N ALA A 149 8.51 22.77 -0.06
CA ALA A 149 8.98 22.50 -1.41
C ALA A 149 7.81 22.01 -2.27
N ALA A 150 7.39 22.79 -3.27
CA ALA A 150 6.59 22.27 -4.37
C ALA A 150 7.39 21.16 -5.05
N VAL A 151 6.82 19.95 -5.14
CA VAL A 151 7.44 18.84 -5.87
C VAL A 151 7.22 19.11 -7.34
N ALA A 152 8.27 19.42 -8.08
CA ALA A 152 8.21 19.35 -9.54
C ALA A 152 8.48 17.89 -9.94
N CYS A 153 7.55 17.23 -10.61
CA CYS A 153 7.76 15.93 -11.24
C CYS A 153 7.99 16.18 -12.73
N VAL A 154 9.11 15.70 -13.29
CA VAL A 154 9.29 15.63 -14.75
C VAL A 154 8.89 14.22 -15.17
N ALA A 155 7.58 14.02 -15.32
CA ALA A 155 7.01 12.75 -15.69
C ALA A 155 6.56 12.81 -17.15
N ALA A 156 7.01 11.82 -17.94
CA ALA A 156 6.20 11.42 -19.06
C ALA A 156 4.85 10.99 -18.51
N SER A 157 3.72 11.57 -18.96
CA SER A 157 2.44 10.92 -18.70
C SER A 157 2.30 9.71 -19.60
N ASP A 158 3.05 8.69 -19.22
CA ASP A 158 2.65 7.32 -19.46
C ASP A 158 1.85 6.98 -18.19
N ASN A 159 0.58 7.39 -18.15
CA ASN A 159 -0.38 7.23 -17.04
C ASN A 159 0.19 7.56 -15.63
N VAL A 160 0.28 8.85 -15.28
CA VAL A 160 0.54 9.23 -13.88
C VAL A 160 -0.75 9.10 -13.08
N GLY A 161 -1.14 7.88 -12.73
CA GLY A 161 -2.18 7.61 -11.73
C GLY A 161 -1.71 7.95 -10.32
N HIS A 162 -2.33 8.97 -9.71
CA HIS A 162 -2.59 9.15 -8.28
C HIS A 162 -1.45 8.81 -7.31
N ASN A 163 -0.52 9.75 -7.12
CA ASN A 163 0.23 9.86 -5.87
C ASN A 163 -0.20 11.15 -5.18
N SER A 164 -1.32 11.09 -4.46
CA SER A 164 -1.80 12.22 -3.67
C SER A 164 -2.13 11.81 -2.25
N PHE A 165 -1.33 12.40 -1.38
CA PHE A 165 -1.38 12.39 0.06
C PHE A 165 -2.60 13.22 0.50
N LYS A 166 -3.59 12.62 1.17
CA LYS A 166 -4.66 13.39 1.84
C LYS A 166 -4.09 14.04 3.11
N ALA A 167 -4.10 15.36 3.16
CA ALA A 167 -4.05 16.13 4.40
C ALA A 167 -5.48 16.49 4.81
N MET A 168 -5.77 16.38 6.10
CA MET A 168 -7.02 16.80 6.71
C MET A 168 -7.09 18.34 6.85
N ASP A 169 -8.33 18.80 6.82
CA ASP A 169 -8.92 20.14 6.82
C ASP A 169 -8.17 21.33 7.45
N GLY A 170 -8.15 22.43 6.68
CA GLY A 170 -8.89 23.67 6.96
C GLY A 170 -8.57 24.47 8.23
N VAL A 171 -7.90 25.62 8.06
CA VAL A 171 -8.19 26.85 8.82
C VAL A 171 -7.98 28.07 7.91
N VAL A 172 -9.06 28.80 7.63
CA VAL A 172 -9.02 30.23 7.29
C VAL A 172 -9.35 30.98 8.58
N MET A 173 -8.40 31.77 9.08
CA MET A 173 -8.67 32.72 10.16
C MET A 173 -8.81 34.12 9.55
N THR A 174 -10.04 34.65 9.59
CA THR A 174 -10.29 36.09 9.58
C THR A 174 -10.84 36.45 10.95
N ALA A 175 -10.32 37.55 11.49
CA ALA A 175 -10.43 37.96 12.88
C ALA A 175 -11.86 38.32 13.33
N GLY A 176 -12.11 38.11 14.63
CA GLY A 176 -13.07 38.89 15.43
C GLY A 176 -14.34 38.14 15.83
N VAL A 177 -14.34 37.49 17.00
CA VAL A 177 -15.28 37.66 18.14
C VAL A 177 -14.74 36.75 19.25
N ARG A 178 -14.01 37.33 20.21
CA ARG A 178 -13.43 36.63 21.37
C ARG A 178 -14.41 36.77 22.54
N PHE A 179 -14.90 35.65 23.10
CA PHE A 179 -14.80 35.29 24.52
C PHE A 179 -15.78 34.20 25.02
N LEU A 180 -16.76 33.73 24.22
CA LEU A 180 -17.70 32.68 24.67
C LEU A 180 -17.37 31.25 24.18
N GLY A 181 -16.52 31.10 23.15
CA GLY A 181 -16.13 29.79 22.60
C GLY A 181 -15.06 29.03 23.40
N ALA A 182 -14.42 29.66 24.38
CA ALA A 182 -13.29 29.08 25.11
C ALA A 182 -13.71 27.93 26.06
N LEU A 183 -14.94 27.94 26.59
CA LEU A 183 -15.39 26.92 27.53
C LEU A 183 -15.93 25.64 26.83
N VAL A 184 -16.62 25.80 25.70
CA VAL A 184 -17.11 24.67 24.87
C VAL A 184 -15.96 24.02 24.11
N GLY A 185 -14.99 24.82 23.64
CA GLY A 185 -13.77 24.30 23.00
C GLY A 185 -12.93 23.43 23.93
N ALA A 186 -12.82 23.78 25.22
CA ALA A 186 -12.06 22.99 26.20
C ALA A 186 -12.70 21.62 26.48
N LEU A 187 -14.04 21.52 26.48
CA LEU A 187 -14.74 20.25 26.72
C LEU A 187 -14.72 19.33 25.48
N VAL A 188 -14.79 19.90 24.28
CA VAL A 188 -14.62 19.15 23.01
C VAL A 188 -13.17 18.69 22.81
N LEU A 189 -12.18 19.50 23.22
CA LEU A 189 -10.76 19.09 23.21
C LEU A 189 -10.46 17.97 24.21
N LEU A 190 -11.18 17.90 25.34
CA LEU A 190 -10.99 16.81 26.31
C LEU A 190 -11.58 15.47 25.83
N CYS A 191 -12.66 15.49 25.04
CA CYS A 191 -13.21 14.28 24.43
C CYS A 191 -12.54 13.89 23.09
N ALA A 192 -11.97 14.83 22.34
CA ALA A 192 -11.27 14.55 21.08
C ALA A 192 -9.89 13.88 21.25
N HIS A 193 -9.32 13.91 22.46
CA HIS A 193 -8.05 13.24 22.78
C HIS A 193 -8.20 11.82 23.31
N LEU A 194 -9.43 11.33 23.49
CA LEU A 194 -9.71 9.90 23.66
C LEU A 194 -10.00 9.26 22.30
N GLN A 195 -9.09 9.46 21.32
CA GLN A 195 -9.03 8.50 20.23
C GLN A 195 -8.58 7.16 20.85
N PRO A 196 -9.30 6.04 20.65
CA PRO A 196 -8.75 4.76 21.02
C PRO A 196 -7.39 4.66 20.33
N VAL A 197 -6.32 4.44 21.09
CA VAL A 197 -5.01 4.12 20.53
C VAL A 197 -5.24 2.98 19.56
N GLN A 198 -5.25 3.29 18.27
CA GLN A 198 -5.46 2.29 17.23
C GLN A 198 -4.33 1.29 17.41
N ALA A 199 -4.68 0.07 17.84
CA ALA A 199 -3.71 -0.96 18.17
C ALA A 199 -2.78 -1.12 16.97
N GLN A 200 -1.53 -0.65 17.12
CA GLN A 200 -0.58 -0.58 16.03
C GLN A 200 -0.38 -2.00 15.51
N SER A 201 -0.70 -2.23 14.23
CA SER A 201 -0.58 -3.57 13.64
C SER A 201 0.87 -4.04 13.78
N ILE A 202 1.06 -5.30 14.14
CA ILE A 202 2.38 -5.92 14.07
C ILE A 202 2.48 -6.64 12.74
N GLY A 203 3.39 -6.21 11.88
CA GLY A 203 3.57 -6.86 10.59
C GLY A 203 3.63 -5.90 9.42
N LYS A 204 3.94 -6.46 8.26
CA LYS A 204 4.05 -5.72 7.01
C LYS A 204 3.40 -6.50 5.88
N VAL A 205 2.62 -5.79 5.07
CA VAL A 205 1.88 -6.31 3.92
C VAL A 205 2.58 -5.86 2.64
N TYR A 206 2.93 -6.83 1.81
CA TYR A 206 3.51 -6.63 0.49
C TYR A 206 2.43 -6.94 -0.55
N LEU A 207 1.95 -5.93 -1.24
CA LEU A 207 0.96 -6.05 -2.30
C LEU A 207 1.68 -6.02 -3.65
N MET A 208 1.41 -6.96 -4.54
CA MET A 208 2.03 -7.07 -5.85
C MET A 208 0.99 -6.93 -6.96
N ARG A 209 1.22 -5.94 -7.82
CA ARG A 209 0.40 -5.71 -9.01
C ARG A 209 0.75 -6.71 -10.11
N GLY A 210 -0.20 -7.00 -11.00
CA GLY A 210 0.01 -7.82 -12.19
C GLY A 210 0.66 -7.08 -13.37
N LEU A 211 0.53 -7.64 -14.58
CA LEU A 211 1.15 -7.12 -15.81
C LEU A 211 0.90 -5.62 -16.00
N ALA A 212 1.97 -4.91 -16.39
CA ALA A 212 2.01 -3.49 -16.74
C ALA A 212 1.56 -2.48 -15.66
N ASN A 213 1.23 -2.88 -14.42
CA ASN A 213 0.67 -2.01 -13.37
C ASN A 213 -0.66 -1.30 -13.75
N VAL A 214 -1.24 -1.58 -14.92
CA VAL A 214 -2.42 -0.89 -15.47
C VAL A 214 -3.73 -1.50 -14.98
N PHE A 215 -3.77 -2.83 -14.77
CA PHE A 215 -5.02 -3.53 -14.48
C PHE A 215 -5.33 -3.65 -12.99
N SER A 216 -4.32 -3.57 -12.12
CA SER A 216 -4.43 -3.87 -10.68
C SER A 216 -4.65 -2.64 -9.79
N LEU A 217 -5.35 -1.61 -10.27
CA LEU A 217 -5.62 -0.39 -9.48
C LEU A 217 -6.38 -0.69 -8.17
N GLY A 218 -7.11 -1.82 -8.11
CA GLY A 218 -7.74 -2.26 -6.86
C GLY A 218 -6.72 -2.54 -5.75
N MET A 219 -5.47 -2.88 -6.08
CA MET A 219 -4.41 -3.13 -5.09
C MET A 219 -3.98 -1.84 -4.37
N ASP A 220 -4.05 -0.68 -5.02
CA ASP A 220 -3.79 0.61 -4.37
C ASP A 220 -4.89 0.96 -3.39
N THR A 221 -6.14 0.83 -3.83
CA THR A 221 -7.32 1.00 -2.98
C THR A 221 -7.29 0.05 -1.77
N LEU A 222 -6.89 -1.21 -1.99
CA LEU A 222 -6.72 -2.19 -0.91
C LEU A 222 -5.61 -1.76 0.06
N ALA A 223 -4.45 -1.33 -0.45
CA ALA A 223 -3.37 -0.83 0.38
C ALA A 223 -3.77 0.40 1.20
N ASP A 224 -4.52 1.33 0.62
CA ASP A 224 -5.02 2.52 1.31
C ASP A 224 -6.05 2.15 2.37
N LYS A 225 -6.97 1.22 2.08
CA LYS A 225 -7.91 0.67 3.06
C LYS A 225 -7.14 -0.01 4.23
N LEU A 226 -6.02 -0.69 3.97
CA LEU A 226 -5.18 -1.28 5.02
C LEU A 226 -4.44 -0.21 5.84
N ARG A 227 -3.81 0.78 5.19
CA ARG A 227 -3.11 1.89 5.86
C ARG A 227 -4.04 2.71 6.73
N ALA A 228 -5.27 2.97 6.28
CA ALA A 228 -6.31 3.65 7.07
C ALA A 228 -6.69 2.89 8.36
N ARG A 229 -6.34 1.59 8.45
CA ARG A 229 -6.51 0.75 9.65
C ARG A 229 -5.22 0.62 10.47
N GLY A 230 -4.19 1.41 10.18
CA GLY A 230 -2.89 1.37 10.85
C GLY A 230 -2.01 0.19 10.44
N ILE A 231 -2.31 -0.46 9.30
CA ILE A 231 -1.53 -1.59 8.78
C ILE A 231 -0.44 -1.10 7.82
N ASN A 232 0.80 -1.54 8.06
CA ASN A 232 1.93 -1.21 7.18
C ASN A 232 1.81 -1.99 5.86
N ALA A 233 1.22 -1.36 4.84
CA ALA A 233 0.97 -1.96 3.54
C ALA A 233 1.66 -1.16 2.42
N THR A 234 2.43 -1.85 1.57
CA THR A 234 3.12 -1.23 0.43
C THR A 234 2.84 -2.01 -0.85
N VAL A 235 2.58 -1.28 -1.94
CA VAL A 235 2.32 -1.85 -3.26
C VAL A 235 3.62 -1.83 -4.08
N TYR A 236 3.90 -2.94 -4.73
CA TYR A 236 5.09 -3.22 -5.51
C TYR A 236 4.71 -3.76 -6.89
N GLU A 237 5.65 -3.66 -7.81
CA GLU A 237 5.56 -4.32 -9.11
C GLU A 237 6.01 -5.79 -8.96
N TYR A 238 5.33 -6.72 -9.64
CA TYR A 238 5.56 -8.16 -9.41
C TYR A 238 7.00 -8.59 -9.69
N GLY A 239 7.69 -8.02 -10.68
CA GLY A 239 9.08 -8.35 -10.99
C GLY A 239 10.08 -8.07 -9.86
N GLN A 240 9.68 -7.31 -8.83
CA GLN A 240 10.50 -7.04 -7.66
C GLN A 240 10.48 -8.17 -6.62
N TRP A 241 9.62 -9.18 -6.79
CA TRP A 241 9.41 -10.24 -5.80
C TRP A 241 10.68 -10.96 -5.31
N PRO A 242 11.73 -11.21 -6.13
CA PRO A 242 12.91 -11.93 -5.65
C PRO A 242 13.62 -11.16 -4.53
N GLN A 243 13.87 -9.87 -4.75
CA GLN A 243 14.51 -8.99 -3.76
C GLN A 243 13.58 -8.72 -2.57
N LEU A 244 12.27 -8.56 -2.82
CA LEU A 244 11.31 -8.33 -1.75
C LEU A 244 11.22 -9.52 -0.79
N ALA A 245 11.44 -10.76 -1.25
CA ALA A 245 11.51 -11.92 -0.37
C ALA A 245 12.68 -11.79 0.63
N ASP A 246 13.88 -11.45 0.16
CA ASP A 246 15.06 -11.25 1.00
C ASP A 246 14.83 -10.09 2.00
N ASP A 247 14.33 -8.96 1.51
CA ASP A 247 14.02 -7.79 2.31
C ASP A 247 12.94 -8.08 3.37
N ALA A 248 11.92 -8.87 3.03
CA ALA A 248 10.85 -9.24 3.95
C ALA A 248 11.35 -10.13 5.09
N VAL A 249 12.21 -11.11 4.79
CA VAL A 249 12.84 -11.97 5.80
C VAL A 249 13.76 -11.14 6.70
N ALA A 250 14.60 -10.28 6.12
CA ALA A 250 15.49 -9.41 6.87
C ALA A 250 14.70 -8.45 7.79
N TRP A 251 13.66 -7.81 7.24
CA TRP A 251 12.78 -6.93 8.00
C TRP A 251 12.11 -7.67 9.15
N SER A 252 11.53 -8.84 8.91
CA SER A 252 10.85 -9.60 9.96
C SER A 252 11.82 -10.03 11.06
N ARG A 253 13.02 -10.51 10.72
CA ARG A 253 14.08 -10.83 11.70
C ARG A 253 14.44 -9.63 12.57
N ALA A 254 14.63 -8.45 11.96
CA ALA A 254 14.92 -7.21 12.69
C ALA A 254 13.75 -6.73 13.56
N ASN A 255 12.51 -7.14 13.26
CA ASN A 255 11.30 -6.72 13.96
C ASN A 255 10.70 -7.86 14.80
N ARG A 256 11.54 -8.59 15.55
CA ARG A 256 11.12 -9.68 16.46
C ARG A 256 10.25 -10.74 15.79
N ARG A 257 10.61 -11.11 14.55
CA ARG A 257 9.86 -12.05 13.70
C ARG A 257 8.41 -11.62 13.45
N ALA A 258 8.18 -10.31 13.32
CA ALA A 258 6.86 -9.75 13.00
C ALA A 258 6.28 -10.41 11.72
N PRO A 259 4.95 -10.64 11.67
CA PRO A 259 4.35 -11.38 10.58
C PRO A 259 4.46 -10.64 9.25
N VAL A 260 4.73 -11.39 8.19
CA VAL A 260 4.72 -10.90 6.81
C VAL A 260 3.47 -11.42 6.12
N VAL A 261 2.78 -10.53 5.41
CA VAL A 261 1.62 -10.85 4.58
C VAL A 261 1.94 -10.47 3.14
N ILE A 262 1.57 -11.33 2.19
CA ILE A 262 1.79 -11.11 0.77
C ILE A 262 0.42 -11.14 0.07
N VAL A 263 0.16 -10.19 -0.81
CA VAL A 263 -1.08 -10.14 -1.61
C VAL A 263 -0.68 -9.92 -3.06
N GLY A 264 -1.27 -10.64 -4.00
CA GLY A 264 -0.94 -10.52 -5.41
C GLY A 264 -2.16 -10.62 -6.30
N HIS A 265 -2.11 -9.97 -7.46
CA HIS A 265 -3.14 -10.08 -8.50
C HIS A 265 -2.52 -10.48 -9.85
N SER A 266 -3.13 -11.41 -10.59
CA SER A 266 -2.65 -11.86 -11.91
C SER A 266 -1.19 -12.36 -11.85
N LEU A 267 -0.26 -11.84 -12.66
CA LEU A 267 1.18 -12.13 -12.50
C LEU A 267 1.74 -11.78 -11.12
N GLY A 268 1.15 -10.79 -10.44
CA GLY A 268 1.46 -10.47 -9.06
C GLY A 268 1.01 -11.55 -8.07
N ALA A 269 -0.03 -12.31 -8.39
CA ALA A 269 -0.46 -13.47 -7.62
C ALA A 269 0.53 -14.64 -7.79
N ASP A 270 1.00 -14.89 -9.00
CA ASP A 270 2.08 -15.84 -9.25
C ASP A 270 3.35 -15.46 -8.47
N ALA A 271 3.73 -14.18 -8.53
CA ALA A 271 4.86 -13.64 -7.78
C ALA A 271 4.66 -13.74 -6.26
N ALA A 272 3.42 -13.65 -5.76
CA ALA A 272 3.11 -13.85 -4.34
C ALA A 272 3.42 -15.26 -3.87
N ILE A 273 3.10 -16.25 -4.70
CA ILE A 273 3.41 -17.65 -4.42
C ILE A 273 4.93 -17.86 -4.45
N GLN A 274 5.62 -17.38 -5.49
CA GLN A 274 7.07 -17.51 -5.63
C GLN A 274 7.85 -16.78 -4.51
N MET A 275 7.37 -15.60 -4.10
CA MET A 275 7.92 -14.87 -2.95
C MET A 275 7.77 -15.68 -1.66
N ALA A 276 6.61 -16.31 -1.44
CA ALA A 276 6.38 -17.13 -0.24
C ALA A 276 7.29 -18.37 -0.17
N GLU A 277 7.50 -19.03 -1.31
CA GLU A 277 8.40 -20.17 -1.43
C GLU A 277 9.86 -19.77 -1.16
N ARG A 278 10.31 -18.65 -1.76
CA ARG A 278 11.66 -18.11 -1.51
C ARG A 278 11.84 -17.71 -0.06
N MET A 279 10.88 -17.02 0.54
CA MET A 279 10.91 -16.69 1.97
C MET A 279 11.03 -17.96 2.84
N THR A 280 10.27 -19.01 2.52
CA THR A 280 10.35 -20.30 3.22
C THR A 280 11.72 -20.96 3.04
N ALA A 281 12.30 -20.92 1.84
CA ALA A 281 13.66 -21.40 1.57
C ALA A 281 14.73 -20.62 2.38
N LEU A 282 14.50 -19.35 2.65
CA LEU A 282 15.34 -18.51 3.52
C LEU A 282 15.12 -18.76 5.02
N GLY A 283 14.25 -19.72 5.38
CA GLY A 283 13.99 -20.13 6.76
C GLY A 283 12.89 -19.34 7.47
N MET A 284 12.01 -18.67 6.73
CA MET A 284 10.87 -17.94 7.31
C MET A 284 9.67 -17.91 6.36
N ALA A 285 8.63 -18.67 6.66
CA ALA A 285 7.39 -18.61 5.87
C ALA A 285 6.59 -17.31 6.15
N PRO A 286 5.89 -16.75 5.14
CA PRO A 286 4.92 -15.70 5.39
C PRO A 286 3.75 -16.24 6.24
N ARG A 287 3.05 -15.36 6.96
CA ARG A 287 1.90 -15.74 7.77
C ARG A 287 0.64 -15.93 6.92
N LEU A 288 0.48 -15.09 5.89
CA LEU A 288 -0.67 -15.10 4.99
C LEU A 288 -0.23 -14.72 3.57
N VAL A 289 -0.75 -15.43 2.59
CA VAL A 289 -0.67 -15.12 1.16
C VAL A 289 -2.09 -15.05 0.60
N ILE A 290 -2.43 -13.97 -0.08
CA ILE A 290 -3.69 -13.82 -0.79
C ILE A 290 -3.40 -13.67 -2.28
N THR A 291 -4.05 -14.47 -3.11
CA THR A 291 -4.00 -14.38 -4.57
C THR A 291 -5.35 -13.97 -5.11
N PHE A 292 -5.34 -13.01 -6.02
CA PHE A 292 -6.46 -12.68 -6.89
C PHE A 292 -6.09 -13.16 -8.30
N ASP A 293 -6.76 -14.21 -8.75
CA ASP A 293 -6.72 -14.72 -10.10
C ASP A 293 -5.29 -14.99 -10.63
N PRO A 294 -4.54 -15.94 -10.02
CA PRO A 294 -3.23 -16.35 -10.51
C PRO A 294 -3.36 -16.92 -11.93
N VAL A 295 -2.28 -16.81 -12.73
CA VAL A 295 -2.34 -17.05 -14.18
C VAL A 295 -1.44 -18.21 -14.62
N GLY A 296 -0.17 -18.18 -14.24
CA GLY A 296 0.84 -19.14 -14.64
C GLY A 296 1.20 -20.16 -13.56
N VAL A 297 1.00 -19.80 -12.29
CA VAL A 297 1.26 -20.71 -11.17
C VAL A 297 -0.03 -21.40 -10.74
N THR A 298 -0.05 -22.72 -10.81
CA THR A 298 -1.21 -23.57 -10.45
C THR A 298 -0.96 -24.44 -9.23
N GLN A 299 0.29 -24.48 -8.74
CA GLN A 299 0.68 -25.35 -7.64
C GLN A 299 1.63 -24.61 -6.69
N ILE A 300 1.35 -24.70 -5.40
CA ILE A 300 2.21 -24.15 -4.34
C ILE A 300 3.24 -25.21 -3.97
N GLY A 301 4.50 -24.87 -4.15
CA GLY A 301 5.67 -25.65 -3.80
C GLY A 301 5.94 -25.68 -2.29
N ARG A 302 7.23 -25.69 -1.93
CA ARG A 302 7.66 -25.70 -0.53
C ARG A 302 7.42 -24.32 0.11
N SER A 303 6.29 -24.19 0.79
CA SER A 303 5.96 -23.01 1.59
C SER A 303 5.23 -23.40 2.88
N GLY A 304 5.31 -22.55 3.90
CA GLY A 304 4.40 -22.56 5.05
C GLY A 304 3.39 -21.41 4.99
N GLY A 305 2.53 -21.30 6.01
CA GLY A 305 1.57 -20.20 6.14
C GLY A 305 0.18 -20.50 5.60
N ARG A 306 -0.71 -19.51 5.64
CA ARG A 306 -2.08 -19.63 5.10
C ARG A 306 -2.16 -18.99 3.72
N PHE A 307 -2.74 -19.67 2.76
CA PHE A 307 -2.99 -19.20 1.39
C PHE A 307 -4.49 -19.10 1.15
N ILE A 308 -4.94 -17.97 0.59
CA ILE A 308 -6.32 -17.76 0.17
C ILE A 308 -6.30 -17.34 -1.29
N ASN A 309 -6.89 -18.15 -2.15
CA ASN A 309 -6.98 -17.90 -3.58
C ASN A 309 -8.40 -17.51 -3.97
N PHE A 310 -8.59 -16.25 -4.33
CA PHE A 310 -9.81 -15.77 -4.97
C PHE A 310 -9.62 -15.91 -6.49
N TYR A 311 -10.46 -16.70 -7.14
CA TYR A 311 -10.30 -16.95 -8.58
C TYR A 311 -11.64 -17.15 -9.27
N GLN A 312 -11.65 -16.93 -10.58
CA GLN A 312 -12.69 -17.40 -11.49
C GLN A 312 -12.08 -18.38 -12.48
N SER A 313 -12.61 -19.61 -12.53
CA SER A 313 -12.26 -20.59 -13.55
C SER A 313 -12.85 -20.24 -14.92
N ASN A 314 -13.93 -19.46 -14.94
CA ASN A 314 -14.72 -19.19 -16.14
C ASN A 314 -14.33 -17.90 -16.90
N ASN A 315 -13.31 -17.15 -16.46
CA ASN A 315 -12.90 -15.88 -17.08
C ASN A 315 -11.73 -16.00 -18.07
N GLY A 316 -11.20 -17.21 -18.27
CA GLY A 316 -10.10 -17.51 -19.20
C GLY A 316 -8.68 -17.37 -18.61
N PHE A 317 -8.52 -16.82 -17.41
CA PHE A 317 -7.21 -16.58 -16.79
C PHE A 317 -7.04 -17.32 -15.46
N GLY A 318 -7.98 -17.08 -14.53
CA GLY A 318 -7.90 -17.53 -13.15
C GLY A 318 -7.65 -19.02 -12.96
N LYS A 319 -6.70 -19.36 -12.08
CA LYS A 319 -6.35 -20.74 -11.76
C LYS A 319 -6.75 -21.14 -10.36
N HIS A 320 -7.38 -22.31 -10.25
CA HIS A 320 -7.46 -23.04 -8.98
C HIS A 320 -6.05 -23.48 -8.55
N LEU A 321 -5.68 -23.22 -7.30
CA LEU A 321 -4.37 -23.62 -6.78
C LEU A 321 -4.42 -25.01 -6.13
N THR A 322 -3.36 -25.78 -6.30
CA THR A 322 -3.10 -27.05 -5.60
C THR A 322 -1.79 -26.96 -4.81
N THR A 323 -1.41 -28.01 -4.07
CA THR A 323 -0.20 -28.02 -3.23
C THR A 323 0.69 -29.22 -3.54
N THR A 324 2.00 -29.05 -3.41
CA THR A 324 2.97 -30.16 -3.42
C THR A 324 3.07 -30.84 -2.05
N ALA A 325 3.74 -32.00 -1.98
CA ALA A 325 4.09 -32.66 -0.70
C ALA A 325 5.02 -31.82 0.19
N GLY A 326 5.73 -30.83 -0.37
CA GLY A 326 6.60 -29.92 0.39
C GLY A 326 5.86 -28.77 1.07
N PHE A 327 4.54 -28.62 0.83
CA PHE A 327 3.72 -27.59 1.45
C PHE A 327 3.24 -28.04 2.83
N SER A 328 3.47 -27.21 3.86
CA SER A 328 3.08 -27.50 5.25
C SER A 328 2.07 -26.49 5.82
N GLY A 329 1.46 -25.68 4.95
CA GLY A 329 0.51 -24.64 5.31
C GLY A 329 -0.96 -25.04 5.17
N ARG A 330 -1.84 -24.04 5.04
CA ARG A 330 -3.27 -24.23 4.72
C ARG A 330 -3.65 -23.46 3.47
N LEU A 331 -4.23 -24.12 2.48
CA LEU A 331 -4.78 -23.49 1.27
C LEU A 331 -6.31 -23.42 1.34
N VAL A 332 -6.89 -22.29 0.92
CA VAL A 332 -8.33 -22.11 0.71
C VAL A 332 -8.54 -21.52 -0.68
N ASN A 333 -9.22 -22.24 -1.56
CA ASN A 333 -9.68 -21.71 -2.85
C ASN A 333 -11.11 -21.18 -2.70
N ARG A 334 -11.34 -19.91 -3.03
CA ARG A 334 -12.64 -19.25 -3.08
C ARG A 334 -12.97 -19.00 -4.55
N ASN A 335 -13.78 -19.88 -5.11
CA ASN A 335 -14.29 -19.75 -6.47
C ASN A 335 -15.35 -18.63 -6.53
N LEU A 336 -15.20 -17.71 -7.48
CA LEU A 336 -16.06 -16.55 -7.70
C LEU A 336 -16.78 -16.58 -9.05
N ASP A 337 -16.88 -17.75 -9.69
CA ASP A 337 -17.55 -17.96 -10.98
C ASP A 337 -18.99 -17.42 -11.01
N ASN A 338 -19.67 -17.39 -9.85
CA ASN A 338 -21.03 -16.89 -9.69
C ASN A 338 -21.15 -15.36 -9.57
N MET A 339 -20.04 -14.62 -9.75
CA MET A 339 -20.03 -13.15 -9.76
C MET A 339 -19.80 -12.65 -11.20
N PRO A 340 -20.84 -12.49 -12.04
CA PRO A 340 -20.68 -12.13 -13.45
C PRO A 340 -20.20 -10.68 -13.66
N ALA A 341 -20.30 -9.82 -12.65
CA ALA A 341 -19.87 -8.42 -12.71
C ALA A 341 -18.36 -8.24 -12.52
N ILE A 342 -17.64 -9.33 -12.20
CA ILE A 342 -16.19 -9.30 -12.05
C ILE A 342 -15.52 -10.20 -13.10
N ASP A 343 -14.30 -9.84 -13.45
CA ASP A 343 -13.40 -10.56 -14.35
C ASP A 343 -11.95 -10.47 -13.85
N HIS A 344 -11.04 -11.05 -14.62
CA HIS A 344 -9.60 -11.03 -14.34
C HIS A 344 -9.03 -9.62 -14.17
N PHE A 345 -9.64 -8.58 -14.72
CA PHE A 345 -9.11 -7.22 -14.70
C PHE A 345 -9.72 -6.36 -13.59
N ASN A 346 -10.76 -6.81 -12.88
CA ASN A 346 -11.42 -6.02 -11.84
C ASN A 346 -11.79 -6.81 -10.57
N ILE A 347 -11.51 -8.11 -10.49
CA ILE A 347 -11.74 -8.98 -9.32
C ILE A 347 -11.23 -8.36 -8.01
N GLU A 348 -10.07 -7.72 -8.07
CA GLU A 348 -9.38 -7.07 -6.96
C GLU A 348 -9.95 -5.69 -6.63
N LYS A 349 -10.84 -5.13 -7.46
CA LYS A 349 -11.57 -3.86 -7.23
C LYS A 349 -12.90 -4.08 -6.52
N ALA A 350 -13.46 -5.29 -6.57
CA ALA A 350 -14.76 -5.57 -6.00
C ALA A 350 -14.75 -5.39 -4.47
N ASP A 351 -15.64 -4.54 -3.95
CA ASP A 351 -15.65 -4.18 -2.53
C ASP A 351 -15.87 -5.37 -1.59
N ALA A 352 -16.75 -6.30 -1.97
CA ALA A 352 -17.00 -7.51 -1.18
C ALA A 352 -15.75 -8.40 -1.05
N ILE A 353 -15.00 -8.54 -2.14
CA ILE A 353 -13.76 -9.33 -2.18
C ILE A 353 -12.66 -8.62 -1.39
N GLN A 354 -12.52 -7.29 -1.55
CA GLN A 354 -11.58 -6.52 -0.75
C GLN A 354 -11.91 -6.56 0.74
N ALA A 355 -13.19 -6.49 1.12
CA ALA A 355 -13.61 -6.56 2.52
C ALA A 355 -13.21 -7.90 3.17
N ASP A 356 -13.39 -9.00 2.44
CA ASP A 356 -12.97 -10.33 2.88
C ASP A 356 -11.44 -10.45 2.99
N ALA A 357 -10.70 -9.98 1.99
CA ALA A 357 -9.23 -9.92 2.05
C ALA A 357 -8.73 -9.08 3.24
N ILE A 358 -9.31 -7.89 3.47
CA ILE A 358 -8.97 -7.02 4.60
C ILE A 358 -9.22 -7.73 5.93
N LYS A 359 -10.33 -8.45 6.08
CA LYS A 359 -10.64 -9.22 7.30
C LYS A 359 -9.52 -10.21 7.62
N GLU A 360 -9.06 -10.96 6.62
CA GLU A 360 -7.99 -11.95 6.76
C GLU A 360 -6.63 -11.29 7.07
N ILE A 361 -6.31 -10.17 6.41
CA ILE A 361 -5.06 -9.41 6.64
C ILE A 361 -5.04 -8.81 8.04
N VAL A 362 -6.16 -8.24 8.51
CA VAL A 362 -6.30 -7.70 9.86
C VAL A 362 -6.09 -8.82 10.89
N ALA A 363 -6.67 -10.00 10.70
CA ALA A 363 -6.46 -11.14 11.59
C ALA A 363 -4.99 -11.62 11.59
N ALA A 364 -4.31 -11.55 10.45
CA ALA A 364 -2.91 -11.95 10.32
C ALA A 364 -1.91 -10.94 10.95
N THR A 365 -2.29 -9.66 11.06
CA THR A 365 -1.41 -8.55 11.51
C THR A 365 -1.74 -8.04 12.92
N ARG A 366 -2.72 -8.64 13.60
CA ARG A 366 -2.98 -8.37 15.02
C ARG A 366 -2.02 -9.16 15.91
N ARG A 367 -1.62 -8.55 17.04
CA ARG A 367 -0.99 -9.31 18.13
C ARG A 367 -1.98 -10.37 18.63
N PRO A 368 -1.54 -11.61 18.88
CA PRO A 368 -2.32 -12.54 19.69
C PRO A 368 -2.65 -11.85 21.00
N ARG A 369 -3.93 -11.91 21.42
CA ARG A 369 -4.30 -11.50 22.78
C ARG A 369 -3.48 -12.37 23.76
N PRO A 370 -2.82 -11.79 24.77
CA PRO A 370 -2.21 -12.59 25.81
C PRO A 370 -3.27 -13.56 26.37
N PRO A 371 -2.91 -14.79 26.73
CA PRO A 371 -3.84 -15.65 27.46
C PRO A 371 -4.38 -14.86 28.65
N ALA A 372 -5.69 -14.96 28.89
CA ALA A 372 -6.28 -14.33 30.06
C ALA A 372 -5.47 -14.75 31.30
N PRO A 373 -5.15 -13.83 32.23
CA PRO A 373 -4.49 -14.24 33.46
C PRO A 373 -5.33 -15.35 34.08
N THR A 374 -4.69 -16.49 34.34
CA THR A 374 -5.29 -17.55 35.13
C THR A 374 -5.85 -16.89 36.39
N PRO A 375 -7.14 -17.10 36.74
CA PRO A 375 -7.69 -16.56 37.97
C PRO A 375 -6.72 -16.91 39.09
N ALA A 376 -6.26 -15.90 39.83
CA ALA A 376 -5.48 -16.13 41.03
C ALA A 376 -6.29 -17.11 41.90
N PRO A 377 -5.66 -18.14 42.49
CA PRO A 377 -6.36 -18.98 43.45
C PRO A 377 -7.01 -18.05 44.48
N ALA A 378 -8.29 -18.28 44.74
CA ALA A 378 -9.02 -17.50 45.74
C ALA A 378 -8.19 -17.48 47.03
N PRO A 379 -8.10 -16.33 47.73
CA PRO A 379 -7.42 -16.29 49.00
C PRO A 379 -8.03 -17.36 49.89
N GLU A 380 -7.21 -18.31 50.30
CA GLU A 380 -7.57 -19.34 51.27
C GLU A 380 -8.14 -18.60 52.47
N ALA A 381 -9.42 -18.84 52.76
CA ALA A 381 -10.10 -18.19 53.86
C ALA A 381 -9.28 -18.44 55.12
N ALA A 382 -8.73 -17.37 55.69
CA ALA A 382 -8.08 -17.41 56.98
C ALA A 382 -9.10 -17.95 57.99
N ILE A 383 -8.95 -19.22 58.36
CA ILE A 383 -9.67 -19.81 59.47
C ILE A 383 -9.15 -19.09 60.72
N GLY A 384 -9.98 -18.17 61.21
CA GLY A 384 -9.75 -17.46 62.45
C GLY A 384 -9.55 -18.44 63.60
N THR A 385 -8.51 -18.18 64.38
CA THR A 385 -8.32 -18.70 65.72
C THR A 385 -9.50 -18.27 66.62
N GLY A 386 -10.19 -19.23 67.22
CA GLY A 386 -11.32 -18.92 68.11
C GLY A 386 -11.89 -20.13 68.85
N ALA A 387 -11.40 -20.30 70.08
CA ALA A 387 -12.05 -20.86 71.27
C ALA A 387 -12.38 -22.37 71.33
N ALA A 388 -11.70 -23.00 72.28
CA ALA A 388 -11.92 -24.33 72.83
C ALA A 388 -13.31 -24.50 73.48
N THR A 389 -13.90 -25.70 73.36
CA THR A 389 -14.77 -26.24 74.41
C THR A 389 -14.79 -27.78 74.38
N ALA A 390 -14.32 -28.36 75.49
CA ALA A 390 -14.68 -29.63 76.16
C ALA A 390 -14.69 -31.00 75.41
N LEU A 391 -13.84 -31.89 75.93
CA LEU A 391 -13.90 -33.37 75.90
C LEU A 391 -15.14 -33.91 76.66
N PRO A 392 -15.58 -35.17 76.40
CA PRO A 392 -15.05 -36.35 77.14
C PRO A 392 -14.70 -37.54 76.21
N ALA A 393 -13.52 -38.15 76.35
CA ALA A 393 -13.21 -39.34 77.17
C ALA A 393 -13.77 -40.68 76.65
N SER A 394 -12.91 -41.53 76.07
CA SER A 394 -12.53 -42.86 76.62
C SER A 394 -12.16 -43.92 75.55
N ALA A 395 -11.17 -44.74 75.94
CA ALA A 395 -10.83 -46.10 75.49
C ALA A 395 -9.89 -46.29 74.27
N MET A 396 -8.60 -46.40 74.60
CA MET A 396 -7.59 -47.28 73.98
C MET A 396 -7.91 -48.77 74.26
N PRO A 397 -7.11 -49.76 73.81
CA PRO A 397 -6.40 -49.94 72.52
C PRO A 397 -6.64 -51.37 71.95
N ALA A 398 -6.02 -51.73 70.81
CA ALA A 398 -5.21 -52.95 70.70
C ALA A 398 -4.64 -53.21 69.28
N SER A 399 -3.32 -53.45 69.26
CA SER A 399 -2.58 -54.42 68.46
C SER A 399 -2.58 -54.38 66.92
N ALA A 400 -1.39 -54.06 66.39
CA ALA A 400 -0.83 -54.65 65.17
C ALA A 400 -0.67 -56.18 65.33
N PRO A 401 -0.56 -56.97 64.23
CA PRO A 401 0.78 -57.23 63.69
C PRO A 401 0.89 -57.35 62.16
N THR A 402 2.07 -56.97 61.67
CA THR A 402 2.98 -57.70 60.77
C THR A 402 2.52 -58.21 59.39
N ALA A 403 3.30 -57.81 58.37
CA ALA A 403 3.34 -58.35 57.02
C ALA A 403 3.64 -59.86 56.95
N PRO A 404 3.51 -60.48 55.76
CA PRO A 404 4.74 -60.69 54.99
C PRO A 404 4.63 -60.47 53.48
N GLN A 405 5.82 -60.29 52.89
CA GLN A 405 6.14 -60.33 51.47
C GLN A 405 5.90 -61.71 50.85
N SER A 406 5.65 -61.74 49.53
CA SER A 406 6.10 -62.68 48.47
C SER A 406 4.99 -62.83 47.42
N ALA A 407 5.15 -62.39 46.17
CA ALA A 407 5.99 -62.86 45.05
C ALA A 407 5.13 -63.61 44.01
N VAL A 408 5.52 -63.50 42.73
CA VAL A 408 5.06 -64.29 41.56
C VAL A 408 3.71 -63.78 40.99
N ARG A 409 3.55 -63.37 39.73
CA ARG A 409 4.23 -63.66 38.46
C ARG A 409 4.02 -62.51 37.47
#